data_AF-I7KL37-F1
#
_entry.id   AF-I7KL37-F1
#
_cell.length_a   1.000
_cell.length_b   1.000
_cell.length_c   1.000
_cell.angle_alpha   90.00
_cell.angle_beta   90.00
_cell.angle_gamma   90.00
#
_symmetry.space_group_name_H-M   'P 1'
#
loop_
_entity.id
_entity.type
_entity.pdbx_description
1 polymer ?
#
loop_
_entity_poly.entity_id
_entity_poly.type
_entity_poly.pdbx_seq_one_letter_code
_entity_poly.pdbx_strand_id
1 'polypeptide(L)'
;MENKLTGKAFTMNVLNGIAIGAVVVLIPGALLSEIVKALSPSMPFLATIGTALSMSNSMMGLVCGILVGLNFKFNPIQAASLGLATEFASGAVKVNKGVITIAGTGDIINMMIVSAIGAGLILLVGNGLKAYTILVIPPLLLVVVGYIGYAILPYVAKITEWIGLGVAQLLNLQPLVMSILLAVIFGVLIISPITTVGIALAISLAGLGSGAANVGICATGFGFAILGWSVNSHGTSLAHFIGSPKISMPVVVKNPKTLIPIICSAACCGVVAYIFNVQGTPMSAGFGFSGLVGPINNLNLAKGGWSLANILITILVYAVAPVVFGFIFKFLFVDKLHLVSTDDYRLNV
;
A
#
# COMPACT_ATOMS: atom_id res chain seq x y z
N MET A 1 -12.19 -34.82 3.58
CA MET A 1 -11.45 -34.41 2.37
C MET A 1 -10.58 -33.22 2.73
N GLU A 2 -9.36 -33.46 3.19
CA GLU A 2 -8.34 -32.41 3.34
C GLU A 2 -7.93 -31.97 1.94
N ASN A 3 -8.45 -30.82 1.50
CA ASN A 3 -7.92 -30.17 0.31
C ASN A 3 -6.44 -29.87 0.59
N LYS A 4 -5.53 -30.63 -0.05
CA LYS A 4 -4.10 -30.32 -0.03
C LYS A 4 -3.93 -28.87 -0.46
N LEU A 5 -3.51 -28.03 0.48
CA LEU A 5 -3.30 -26.62 0.26
C LEU A 5 -2.16 -26.49 -0.74
N THR A 6 -2.49 -26.18 -1.99
CA THR A 6 -1.47 -26.03 -3.04
C THR A 6 -0.58 -24.82 -2.72
N GLY A 7 0.70 -24.85 -3.12
CA GLY A 7 1.61 -23.72 -2.89
C GLY A 7 1.05 -22.40 -3.42
N LYS A 8 0.33 -22.44 -4.55
CA LYS A 8 -0.39 -21.28 -5.08
C LYS A 8 -1.49 -20.78 -4.15
N ALA A 9 -2.33 -21.67 -3.62
CA ALA A 9 -3.38 -21.30 -2.67
C ALA A 9 -2.78 -20.73 -1.38
N PHE A 10 -1.66 -21.30 -0.91
CA PHE A 10 -0.93 -20.82 0.25
C PHE A 10 -0.46 -19.37 0.05
N THR A 11 0.27 -19.10 -1.03
CA THR A 11 0.76 -17.75 -1.34
C THR A 11 -0.37 -16.75 -1.50
N MET A 12 -1.47 -17.14 -2.15
CA MET A 12 -2.63 -16.26 -2.32
C MET A 12 -3.33 -15.94 -1.00
N ASN A 13 -3.44 -16.89 -0.07
CA ASN A 13 -4.01 -16.64 1.26
C ASN A 13 -3.19 -15.61 2.05
N VAL A 14 -1.86 -15.73 1.99
CA VAL A 14 -0.95 -14.73 2.59
C VAL A 14 -1.13 -13.37 1.92
N LEU A 15 -1.03 -13.30 0.59
CA LEU A 15 -1.15 -12.03 -0.15
C LEU A 15 -2.49 -11.34 0.08
N ASN A 16 -3.60 -12.08 0.06
CA ASN A 16 -4.93 -11.53 0.33
C ASN A 16 -5.03 -11.00 1.77
N GLY A 17 -4.46 -11.71 2.75
CA GLY A 17 -4.53 -11.31 4.16
C GLY A 17 -3.76 -10.02 4.41
N ILE A 18 -2.57 -9.92 3.83
CA ILE A 18 -1.74 -8.70 3.87
C ILE A 18 -2.42 -7.55 3.12
N ALA A 19 -2.99 -7.79 1.94
CA ALA A 19 -3.65 -6.74 1.17
C ALA A 19 -4.85 -6.16 1.92
N ILE A 20 -5.73 -7.01 2.47
CA ILE A 20 -6.87 -6.57 3.27
C ILE A 20 -6.39 -5.88 4.55
N GLY A 21 -5.36 -6.40 5.22
CA GLY A 21 -4.82 -5.79 6.45
C GLY A 21 -4.22 -4.41 6.23
N ALA A 22 -3.45 -4.25 5.16
CA ALA A 22 -2.93 -2.94 4.77
C ALA A 22 -4.06 -1.95 4.50
N VAL A 23 -5.15 -2.38 3.85
CA VAL A 23 -6.31 -1.53 3.59
C VAL A 23 -7.02 -1.11 4.89
N VAL A 24 -7.30 -2.05 5.78
CA VAL A 24 -7.96 -1.78 7.07
C VAL A 24 -7.17 -0.76 7.90
N VAL A 25 -5.85 -0.87 7.89
CA VAL A 25 -4.95 -0.03 8.66
C VAL A 25 -4.74 1.35 8.02
N LEU A 26 -4.61 1.40 6.69
CA LEU A 26 -4.30 2.65 6.00
C LEU A 26 -5.52 3.53 5.72
N ILE A 27 -6.72 2.96 5.55
CA ILE A 27 -7.94 3.73 5.21
C ILE A 27 -8.24 4.85 6.20
N PRO A 28 -8.26 4.62 7.53
CA PRO A 28 -8.57 5.69 8.49
C PRO A 28 -7.59 6.86 8.36
N GLY A 29 -6.30 6.54 8.30
CA GLY A 29 -5.24 7.51 8.14
C GLY A 29 -5.35 8.25 6.82
N ALA A 30 -5.59 7.55 5.72
CA ALA A 30 -5.85 8.17 4.43
C ALA A 30 -7.01 9.15 4.56
N LEU A 31 -8.23 8.68 4.83
CA LEU A 31 -9.45 9.50 4.83
C LEU A 31 -9.40 10.74 5.72
N LEU A 32 -8.79 10.63 6.91
CA LEU A 32 -8.96 11.62 7.96
C LEU A 32 -7.70 12.43 8.25
N SER A 33 -6.50 11.95 7.92
CA SER A 33 -5.26 12.60 8.40
C SER A 33 -5.11 14.03 7.93
N GLU A 34 -5.43 14.34 6.67
CA GLU A 34 -5.30 15.70 6.15
C GLU A 34 -6.39 16.64 6.70
N ILE A 35 -7.62 16.13 6.89
CA ILE A 35 -8.70 16.89 7.53
C ILE A 35 -8.33 17.22 8.98
N VAL A 36 -7.82 16.22 9.71
CA VAL A 36 -7.34 16.38 11.09
C VAL A 36 -6.21 17.40 11.16
N LYS A 37 -5.21 17.32 10.27
CA LYS A 37 -4.11 18.30 10.22
C LYS A 37 -4.61 19.72 9.94
N ALA A 38 -5.56 19.88 9.03
CA ALA A 38 -6.10 21.19 8.66
C ALA A 38 -6.92 21.83 9.81
N LEU A 39 -7.68 21.03 10.56
CA LEU A 39 -8.58 21.50 11.61
C LEU A 39 -7.97 21.52 13.02
N SER A 40 -6.87 20.77 13.25
CA SER A 40 -6.19 20.69 14.56
C SER A 40 -5.81 22.04 15.17
N PRO A 41 -5.34 23.05 14.41
CA PRO A 41 -5.04 24.38 14.98
C PRO A 41 -6.25 25.06 15.62
N SER A 42 -7.46 24.78 15.15
CA SER A 42 -8.70 25.37 15.66
C SER A 42 -9.38 24.49 16.74
N MET A 43 -9.03 23.21 16.82
CA MET A 43 -9.69 22.22 17.67
C MET A 43 -8.66 21.24 18.27
N PRO A 44 -8.09 21.54 19.46
CA PRO A 44 -6.99 20.76 20.05
C PRO A 44 -7.27 19.26 20.29
N PHE A 45 -8.54 18.85 20.46
CA PHE A 45 -8.88 17.43 20.63
C PHE A 45 -8.56 16.57 19.38
N LEU A 46 -8.48 17.18 18.19
CA LEU A 46 -8.13 16.51 16.95
C LEU A 46 -6.70 15.99 16.96
N ALA A 47 -5.80 16.57 17.78
CA ALA A 47 -4.44 16.07 17.93
C ALA A 47 -4.42 14.61 18.41
N THR A 48 -5.29 14.25 19.36
CA THR A 48 -5.44 12.87 19.85
C THR A 48 -5.95 11.94 18.76
N ILE A 49 -6.86 12.42 17.90
CA ILE A 49 -7.33 11.66 16.73
C ILE A 49 -6.18 11.43 15.75
N GLY A 50 -5.35 12.44 15.48
CA GLY A 50 -4.15 12.30 14.64
C GLY A 50 -3.20 11.23 15.16
N THR A 51 -2.98 11.17 16.47
CA THR A 51 -2.20 10.10 17.11
C THR A 51 -2.86 8.73 16.92
N ALA A 52 -4.18 8.62 17.04
CA ALA A 52 -4.90 7.37 16.80
C ALA A 52 -4.76 6.88 15.35
N LEU A 53 -4.78 7.80 14.37
CA LEU A 53 -4.54 7.46 12.95
C LEU A 53 -3.10 6.96 12.71
N SER A 54 -2.11 7.60 13.34
CA SER A 54 -0.70 7.17 13.26
C SER A 54 -0.48 5.82 13.95
N MET A 55 -1.14 5.58 15.09
CA MET A 55 -1.15 4.29 15.77
C MET A 55 -1.74 3.22 14.86
N SER A 56 -2.88 3.50 14.20
CA SER A 56 -3.49 2.56 13.25
C SER A 56 -2.47 2.11 12.20
N ASN A 57 -1.84 3.06 11.51
CA ASN A 57 -0.77 2.79 10.53
C ASN A 57 0.38 1.94 11.10
N SER A 58 0.72 2.16 12.37
CA SER A 58 1.84 1.46 13.02
C SER A 58 1.48 0.03 13.45
N MET A 59 0.20 -0.34 13.49
CA MET A 59 -0.29 -1.70 13.78
C MET A 59 -0.46 -2.58 12.54
N MET A 60 0.17 -2.19 11.43
CA MET A 60 0.05 -2.90 10.15
C MET A 60 0.42 -4.37 10.27
N GLY A 61 1.55 -4.69 10.92
CA GLY A 61 2.01 -6.07 11.05
C GLY A 61 1.02 -6.93 11.83
N LEU A 62 0.46 -6.39 12.92
CA LEU A 62 -0.53 -7.06 13.75
C LEU A 62 -1.78 -7.43 12.95
N VAL A 63 -2.41 -6.45 12.29
CA VAL A 63 -3.66 -6.64 11.54
C VAL A 63 -3.44 -7.55 10.34
N CYS A 64 -2.34 -7.34 9.61
CA CYS A 64 -1.92 -8.20 8.50
C CYS A 64 -1.76 -9.66 8.94
N GLY A 65 -1.01 -9.94 10.00
CA GLY A 65 -0.80 -11.30 10.49
C GLY A 65 -2.10 -11.97 10.96
N ILE A 66 -3.00 -11.22 11.61
CA ILE A 66 -4.33 -11.73 12.00
C ILE A 66 -5.14 -12.13 10.77
N LEU A 67 -5.24 -11.25 9.77
CA LEU A 67 -6.04 -11.50 8.57
C LEU A 67 -5.46 -12.61 7.69
N VAL A 68 -4.13 -12.75 7.64
CA VAL A 68 -3.50 -13.94 7.05
C VAL A 68 -3.99 -15.19 7.79
N GLY A 69 -3.97 -15.21 9.13
CA GLY A 69 -4.49 -16.32 9.91
C GLY A 69 -5.96 -16.64 9.64
N LEU A 70 -6.81 -15.61 9.49
CA LEU A 70 -8.22 -15.79 9.15
C LEU A 70 -8.42 -16.37 7.74
N ASN A 71 -7.60 -15.99 6.75
CA ASN A 71 -7.63 -16.58 5.42
C ASN A 71 -7.27 -18.07 5.42
N PHE A 72 -6.40 -18.49 6.34
CA PHE A 72 -6.12 -19.91 6.59
C PHE A 72 -7.14 -20.59 7.50
N LYS A 73 -8.19 -19.87 7.94
CA LYS A 73 -9.23 -20.34 8.87
C LYS A 73 -8.67 -20.83 10.20
N PHE A 74 -7.59 -20.21 10.66
CA PHE A 74 -7.03 -20.48 11.98
C PHE A 74 -7.98 -20.00 13.08
N ASN A 75 -7.87 -20.61 14.25
CA ASN A 75 -8.64 -20.16 15.41
C ASN A 75 -8.14 -18.77 15.88
N PRO A 76 -8.94 -18.04 16.69
CA PRO A 76 -8.58 -16.68 17.13
C PRO A 76 -7.22 -16.58 17.82
N ILE A 77 -6.81 -17.60 18.59
CA ILE A 77 -5.52 -17.59 19.29
C ILE A 77 -4.36 -17.72 18.31
N GLN A 78 -4.45 -18.63 17.35
CA GLN A 78 -3.45 -18.81 16.29
C GLN A 78 -3.32 -17.54 15.43
N ALA A 79 -4.45 -16.95 15.02
CA ALA A 79 -4.46 -15.73 14.22
C ALA A 79 -3.88 -14.53 15.00
N ALA A 80 -4.28 -14.33 16.26
CA ALA A 80 -3.73 -13.27 17.12
C ALA A 80 -2.23 -13.46 17.36
N SER A 81 -1.79 -14.70 17.61
CA SER A 81 -0.37 -15.02 17.82
C SER A 81 0.47 -14.76 16.56
N LEU A 82 -0.07 -15.08 15.37
CA LEU A 82 0.56 -14.77 14.10
C LEU A 82 0.68 -13.25 13.90
N GLY A 83 -0.38 -12.51 14.25
CA GLY A 83 -0.37 -11.04 14.30
C GLY A 83 0.76 -10.49 15.17
N LEU A 84 0.85 -10.94 16.42
CA LEU A 84 1.88 -10.47 17.36
C LEU A 84 3.30 -10.73 16.85
N ALA A 85 3.55 -11.93 16.30
CA ALA A 85 4.85 -12.27 15.71
C ALA A 85 5.17 -11.40 14.48
N THR A 86 4.16 -11.15 13.64
CA THR A 86 4.28 -10.31 12.43
C THR A 86 4.53 -8.85 12.79
N GLU A 87 3.86 -8.32 13.81
CA GLU A 87 4.06 -6.96 14.33
C GLU A 87 5.46 -6.76 14.87
N PHE A 88 5.93 -7.69 15.72
CA PHE A 88 7.27 -7.63 16.28
C PHE A 88 8.35 -7.64 15.18
N ALA A 89 8.16 -8.45 14.15
CA ALA A 89 9.10 -8.53 13.03
C ALA A 89 8.92 -7.42 11.98
N SER A 90 7.82 -6.67 11.99
CA SER A 90 7.50 -5.68 10.95
C SER A 90 8.53 -4.55 10.82
N GLY A 91 9.29 -4.27 11.88
CA GLY A 91 10.16 -3.10 11.97
C GLY A 91 9.47 -1.81 12.43
N ALA A 92 8.15 -1.83 12.66
CA ALA A 92 7.43 -0.73 13.30
C ALA A 92 7.75 -0.64 14.80
N VAL A 93 7.98 -1.79 15.45
CA VAL A 93 8.38 -1.88 16.86
C VAL A 93 9.90 -1.67 16.99
N LYS A 94 10.32 -0.61 17.68
CA LYS A 94 11.72 -0.29 17.95
C LYS A 94 11.95 -0.18 19.44
N VAL A 95 13.03 -0.79 19.92
CA VAL A 95 13.43 -0.72 21.33
C VAL A 95 14.62 0.21 21.45
N ASN A 96 14.40 1.39 22.00
CA ASN A 96 15.44 2.39 22.23
C ASN A 96 15.60 2.62 23.72
N LYS A 97 16.77 2.27 24.29
CA LYS A 97 17.10 2.47 25.72
C LYS A 97 16.04 1.94 26.69
N GLY A 98 15.47 0.77 26.41
CA GLY A 98 14.44 0.13 27.24
C GLY A 98 13.01 0.65 27.03
N VAL A 99 12.82 1.66 26.18
CA VAL A 99 11.49 2.13 25.78
C VAL A 99 11.10 1.48 24.45
N ILE A 100 9.93 0.84 24.42
CA ILE A 100 9.33 0.33 23.19
C ILE A 100 8.59 1.49 22.53
N THR A 101 9.01 1.85 21.32
CA THR A 101 8.34 2.83 20.48
C THR A 101 7.80 2.13 19.25
N ILE A 102 6.54 2.40 18.91
CA ILE A 102 5.89 1.84 17.73
C ILE A 102 5.65 3.00 16.76
N ALA A 103 6.30 2.96 15.61
CA ALA A 103 6.24 4.05 14.65
C ALA A 103 6.44 3.58 13.21
N GLY A 104 5.62 4.13 12.31
CA GLY A 104 5.68 3.85 10.88
C GLY A 104 5.00 2.54 10.51
N THR A 105 4.78 2.32 9.22
CA THR A 105 3.97 1.18 8.74
C THR A 105 4.71 -0.15 8.74
N GLY A 106 6.01 -0.18 9.03
CA GLY A 106 6.86 -1.37 8.89
C GLY A 106 7.11 -1.78 7.43
N ASP A 107 7.81 -2.91 7.26
CA ASP A 107 8.17 -3.50 5.98
C ASP A 107 7.21 -4.65 5.61
N ILE A 108 6.41 -4.44 4.57
CA ILE A 108 5.39 -5.39 4.12
C ILE A 108 6.01 -6.68 3.56
N ILE A 109 7.20 -6.61 2.97
CA ILE A 109 7.91 -7.81 2.50
C ILE A 109 8.27 -8.68 3.70
N ASN A 110 8.79 -8.08 4.76
CA ASN A 110 9.12 -8.84 5.96
C ASN A 110 7.86 -9.42 6.61
N MET A 111 6.77 -8.64 6.68
CA MET A 111 5.48 -9.15 7.17
C MET A 111 4.97 -10.35 6.37
N MET A 112 5.09 -10.33 5.03
CA MET A 112 4.71 -11.46 4.19
C MET A 112 5.55 -12.71 4.49
N ILE A 113 6.87 -12.56 4.61
CA ILE A 113 7.77 -13.68 4.90
C ILE A 113 7.43 -14.28 6.27
N VAL A 114 7.29 -13.44 7.29
CA VAL A 114 7.04 -13.85 8.67
C VAL A 114 5.65 -14.49 8.80
N SER A 115 4.64 -13.89 8.21
CA SER A 115 3.28 -14.46 8.21
C SER A 115 3.19 -15.77 7.42
N ALA A 116 3.94 -15.92 6.32
CA ALA A 116 4.07 -17.18 5.60
C ALA A 116 4.76 -18.27 6.45
N ILE A 117 5.91 -17.97 7.06
CA ILE A 117 6.62 -18.92 7.92
C ILE A 117 5.73 -19.32 9.11
N GLY A 118 5.08 -18.36 9.76
CA GLY A 118 4.20 -18.61 10.89
C GLY A 118 2.96 -19.41 10.51
N ALA A 119 2.31 -19.09 9.39
CA ALA A 119 1.19 -19.89 8.89
C ALA A 119 1.61 -21.32 8.54
N GLY A 120 2.78 -21.50 7.93
CA GLY A 120 3.37 -22.81 7.67
C GLY A 120 3.60 -23.61 8.97
N LEU A 121 4.17 -22.97 9.98
CA LEU A 121 4.41 -23.59 11.29
C LEU A 121 3.09 -24.01 11.97
N ILE A 122 2.07 -23.15 11.95
CA ILE A 122 0.75 -23.47 12.50
C ILE A 122 0.13 -24.68 11.78
N LEU A 123 0.22 -24.73 10.45
CA LEU A 123 -0.28 -25.86 9.65
C LEU A 123 0.48 -27.16 9.93
N LEU A 124 1.81 -27.09 10.13
CA LEU A 124 2.64 -28.26 10.46
C LEU A 124 2.31 -28.82 11.85
N VAL A 125 2.07 -27.95 12.82
CA VAL A 125 1.62 -28.37 14.16
C VAL A 125 0.19 -28.94 14.11
N GLY A 126 -0.63 -28.45 13.19
CA GLY A 126 -1.98 -28.92 12.94
C GLY A 126 -2.88 -28.87 14.18
N ASN A 127 -3.76 -29.87 14.32
CA ASN A 127 -4.63 -30.01 15.49
C ASN A 127 -3.97 -30.79 16.64
N GLY A 128 -2.68 -31.11 16.56
CA GLY A 128 -2.00 -32.02 17.49
C GLY A 128 -1.97 -31.52 18.94
N LEU A 129 -1.98 -30.20 19.15
CA LEU A 129 -1.90 -29.60 20.48
C LEU A 129 -3.25 -29.52 21.22
N LYS A 130 -4.40 -29.65 20.53
CA LYS A 130 -5.74 -29.49 21.12
C LYS A 130 -5.81 -28.30 22.09
N ALA A 131 -6.05 -28.53 23.39
CA ALA A 131 -6.11 -27.48 24.42
C ALA A 131 -4.76 -26.78 24.68
N TYR A 132 -3.63 -27.47 24.47
CA TYR A 132 -2.29 -26.90 24.64
C TYR A 132 -1.95 -25.83 23.59
N THR A 133 -2.74 -25.72 22.52
CA THR A 133 -2.63 -24.63 21.53
C THR A 133 -2.58 -23.26 22.20
N ILE A 134 -3.34 -23.07 23.28
CA ILE A 134 -3.40 -21.84 24.06
C ILE A 134 -2.05 -21.49 24.68
N LEU A 135 -1.29 -22.49 25.14
CA LEU A 135 -0.05 -22.31 25.87
C LEU A 135 1.19 -22.33 24.98
N VAL A 136 1.15 -23.08 23.87
CA VAL A 136 2.34 -23.37 23.06
C VAL A 136 2.44 -22.46 21.83
N ILE A 137 1.33 -22.22 21.11
CA ILE A 137 1.38 -21.45 19.85
C ILE A 137 1.83 -20.00 20.05
N PRO A 138 1.29 -19.23 21.03
CA PRO A 138 1.70 -17.85 21.22
C PRO A 138 3.20 -17.67 21.47
N PRO A 139 3.83 -18.34 22.46
CA PRO A 139 5.27 -18.18 22.68
C PRO A 139 6.09 -18.77 21.53
N LEU A 140 5.66 -19.87 20.92
CA LEU A 140 6.36 -20.46 19.79
C LEU A 140 6.43 -19.49 18.60
N LEU A 141 5.31 -18.87 18.22
CA LEU A 141 5.28 -17.92 17.11
C LEU A 141 6.06 -16.66 17.43
N LEU A 142 5.86 -16.07 18.60
CA LEU A 142 6.55 -14.83 18.94
C LEU A 142 8.07 -15.03 19.06
N VAL A 143 8.52 -16.08 19.75
CA VAL A 143 9.94 -16.32 20.00
C VAL A 143 10.63 -16.87 18.76
N VAL A 144 10.06 -17.86 18.06
CA VAL A 144 10.74 -18.48 16.91
C VAL A 144 10.51 -17.67 15.66
N VAL A 145 9.24 -17.48 15.27
CA VAL A 145 8.89 -16.83 14.00
C VAL A 145 9.15 -15.33 14.06
N GLY A 146 8.81 -14.69 15.18
CA GLY A 146 9.11 -13.27 15.40
C GLY A 146 10.61 -12.99 15.41
N TYR A 147 11.43 -13.82 16.07
CA TYR A 147 12.89 -13.64 16.07
C TYR A 147 13.52 -13.87 14.69
N ILE A 148 13.10 -14.91 13.97
CA ILE A 148 13.54 -15.14 12.59
C ILE A 148 13.21 -13.90 11.73
N GLY A 149 12.00 -13.37 11.86
CA GLY A 149 11.59 -12.16 11.17
C GLY A 149 12.41 -10.93 11.53
N TYR A 150 12.70 -10.73 12.81
CA TYR A 150 13.57 -9.65 13.29
C TYR A 150 15.00 -9.79 12.73
N ALA A 151 15.55 -11.01 12.69
CA ALA A 151 16.89 -11.26 12.16
C ALA A 151 16.98 -11.05 10.64
N ILE A 152 15.90 -11.32 9.91
CA ILE A 152 15.82 -11.15 8.44
C ILE A 152 15.54 -9.69 8.05
N LEU A 153 14.87 -8.91 8.91
CA LEU A 153 14.44 -7.54 8.64
C LEU A 153 15.53 -6.64 8.04
N PRO A 154 16.78 -6.58 8.55
CA PRO A 154 17.83 -5.73 7.96
C PRO A 154 18.20 -6.12 6.53
N TYR A 155 18.08 -7.40 6.18
CA TYR A 155 18.37 -7.88 4.83
C TYR A 155 17.22 -7.57 3.87
N VAL A 156 15.98 -7.66 4.35
CA VAL A 156 14.80 -7.27 3.55
C VAL A 156 14.76 -5.77 3.34
N ALA A 157 15.09 -4.97 4.36
CA ALA A 157 15.15 -3.52 4.25
C ALA A 157 16.12 -3.04 3.15
N LYS A 158 17.20 -3.79 2.89
CA LYS A 158 18.11 -3.50 1.77
C LYS A 158 17.38 -3.52 0.43
N ILE A 159 16.41 -4.41 0.21
CA ILE A 159 15.64 -4.45 -1.05
C ILE A 159 14.99 -3.09 -1.31
N THR A 160 14.32 -2.55 -0.29
CA THR A 160 13.68 -1.24 -0.34
C THR A 160 14.71 -0.12 -0.54
N GLU A 161 15.87 -0.21 0.10
CA GLU A 161 16.99 0.73 -0.07
C GLU A 161 17.54 0.73 -1.49
N TRP A 162 17.83 -0.44 -2.07
CA TRP A 162 18.34 -0.59 -3.44
C TRP A 162 17.36 -0.02 -4.47
N ILE A 163 16.07 -0.27 -4.29
CA ILE A 163 15.03 0.32 -5.15
C ILE A 163 15.01 1.83 -4.98
N GLY A 164 15.12 2.34 -3.74
CA GLY A 164 15.24 3.76 -3.47
C GLY A 164 16.43 4.40 -4.18
N LEU A 165 17.62 3.80 -4.09
CA LEU A 165 18.81 4.28 -4.79
C LEU A 165 18.58 4.33 -6.31
N GLY A 166 17.93 3.31 -6.89
CA GLY A 166 17.56 3.31 -8.30
C GLY A 166 16.60 4.44 -8.66
N VAL A 167 15.59 4.69 -7.83
CA VAL A 167 14.66 5.82 -7.98
C VAL A 167 15.39 7.16 -7.88
N ALA A 168 16.34 7.29 -6.96
CA ALA A 168 17.10 8.53 -6.78
C ALA A 168 17.91 8.89 -8.04
N GLN A 169 18.41 7.91 -8.79
CA GLN A 169 19.11 8.17 -10.06
C GLN A 169 18.21 8.80 -11.12
N LEU A 170 16.91 8.49 -11.12
CA LEU A 170 15.95 9.06 -12.07
C LEU A 170 15.77 10.57 -11.89
N LEU A 171 16.07 11.10 -10.70
CA LEU A 171 15.97 12.53 -10.41
C LEU A 171 16.98 13.37 -11.18
N ASN A 172 18.02 12.75 -11.72
CA ASN A 172 19.04 13.41 -12.56
C ASN A 172 18.63 13.50 -14.04
N LEU A 173 17.50 12.90 -14.42
CA LEU A 173 17.01 12.93 -15.81
C LEU A 173 16.31 14.27 -16.12
N GLN A 174 16.09 14.53 -17.41
CA GLN A 174 15.28 15.67 -17.84
C GLN A 174 13.88 15.60 -17.21
N PRO A 175 13.31 16.73 -16.72
CA PRO A 175 12.07 16.72 -15.93
C PRO A 175 10.89 15.95 -16.51
N LEU A 176 10.66 16.04 -17.82
CA LEU A 176 9.57 15.29 -18.47
C LEU A 176 9.77 13.77 -18.37
N VAL A 177 10.97 13.28 -18.69
CA VAL A 177 11.29 11.85 -18.64
C VAL A 177 11.27 11.36 -17.20
N MET A 178 11.83 12.13 -16.28
CA MET A 178 11.77 11.87 -14.84
C MET A 178 10.32 11.72 -14.38
N SER A 179 9.43 12.66 -14.71
CA SER A 179 8.03 12.61 -14.27
C SER A 179 7.28 11.40 -14.81
N ILE A 180 7.48 11.02 -16.08
CA ILE A 180 6.87 9.82 -16.66
C ILE A 180 7.34 8.56 -15.92
N LEU A 181 8.66 8.40 -15.75
CA LEU A 181 9.24 7.22 -15.13
C LEU A 181 8.86 7.09 -13.66
N LEU A 182 8.89 8.18 -12.90
CA LEU A 182 8.49 8.17 -11.50
C LEU A 182 7.00 7.87 -11.32
N ALA A 183 6.13 8.42 -12.17
CA ALA A 183 4.70 8.10 -12.14
C ALA A 183 4.46 6.60 -12.39
N VAL A 184 5.11 6.03 -13.40
CA VAL A 184 5.01 4.59 -13.71
C VAL A 184 5.56 3.74 -12.57
N ILE A 185 6.76 4.03 -12.09
CA ILE A 185 7.44 3.24 -11.06
C ILE A 185 6.64 3.27 -9.76
N PHE A 186 6.23 4.43 -9.26
CA PHE A 186 5.43 4.50 -8.03
C PHE A 186 4.04 3.88 -8.21
N GLY A 187 3.44 4.00 -9.40
CA GLY A 187 2.20 3.31 -9.74
C GLY A 187 2.31 1.78 -9.70
N VAL A 188 3.42 1.21 -10.16
CA VAL A 188 3.68 -0.24 -10.04
C VAL A 188 4.05 -0.62 -8.60
N LEU A 189 4.84 0.20 -7.92
CA LEU A 189 5.31 -0.10 -6.57
C LEU A 189 4.17 -0.10 -5.54
N ILE A 190 3.15 0.75 -5.67
CA ILE A 190 2.05 0.80 -4.68
C ILE A 190 1.26 -0.51 -4.63
N ILE A 191 1.09 -1.17 -5.78
CA ILE A 191 0.43 -2.49 -5.92
C ILE A 191 1.39 -3.67 -5.76
N SER A 192 2.64 -3.40 -5.41
CA SER A 192 3.64 -4.39 -5.04
C SER A 192 3.72 -4.52 -3.50
N PRO A 193 4.41 -5.55 -2.97
CA PRO A 193 4.64 -5.68 -1.54
C PRO A 193 5.62 -4.66 -0.96
N ILE A 194 5.99 -3.63 -1.71
CA ILE A 194 6.90 -2.57 -1.28
C ILE A 194 6.12 -1.39 -0.71
N THR A 195 6.68 -0.75 0.32
CA THR A 195 6.14 0.47 0.92
C THR A 195 6.66 1.69 0.15
N THR A 196 5.88 2.22 -0.79
CA THR A 196 6.22 3.41 -1.61
C THR A 196 6.58 4.63 -0.77
N VAL A 197 5.84 4.86 0.31
CA VAL A 197 6.11 5.91 1.31
C VAL A 197 7.52 5.75 1.90
N GLY A 198 7.91 4.52 2.22
CA GLY A 198 9.23 4.21 2.79
C GLY A 198 10.35 4.58 1.83
N ILE A 199 10.19 4.26 0.54
CA ILE A 199 11.14 4.65 -0.51
C ILE A 199 11.24 6.17 -0.63
N ALA A 200 10.10 6.85 -0.74
CA ALA A 200 10.08 8.30 -0.91
C ALA A 200 10.72 9.03 0.27
N LEU A 201 10.48 8.57 1.50
CA LEU A 201 11.13 9.10 2.70
C LEU A 201 12.64 8.83 2.70
N ALA A 202 13.07 7.61 2.35
CA ALA A 202 14.48 7.24 2.34
C ALA A 202 15.32 8.10 1.40
N ILE A 203 14.77 8.47 0.24
CA ILE A 203 15.47 9.32 -0.74
C ILE A 203 15.09 10.80 -0.66
N SER A 204 14.28 11.19 0.33
CA SER A 204 13.74 12.54 0.47
C SER A 204 13.10 13.07 -0.82
N LEU A 205 12.30 12.24 -1.50
CA LEU A 205 11.67 12.57 -2.76
C LEU A 205 10.70 13.75 -2.61
N ALA A 206 11.03 14.90 -3.18
CA ALA A 206 10.25 16.12 -3.05
C ALA A 206 10.05 16.83 -4.40
N GLY A 207 9.25 17.90 -4.37
CA GLY A 207 9.01 18.76 -5.53
C GLY A 207 8.28 18.02 -6.65
N LEU A 208 8.70 18.29 -7.89
CA LEU A 208 8.10 17.70 -9.09
C LEU A 208 8.18 16.16 -9.12
N GLY A 209 9.30 15.59 -8.67
CA GLY A 209 9.47 14.13 -8.64
C GLY A 209 8.47 13.45 -7.70
N SER A 210 8.24 14.05 -6.53
CA SER A 210 7.19 13.61 -5.60
C SER A 210 5.80 13.78 -6.20
N GLY A 211 5.52 14.94 -6.80
CA GLY A 211 4.25 15.20 -7.48
C GLY A 211 3.93 14.16 -8.55
N ALA A 212 4.90 13.85 -9.42
CA ALA A 212 4.74 12.84 -10.46
C ALA A 212 4.50 11.43 -9.90
N ALA A 213 5.26 11.01 -8.89
CA ALA A 213 5.04 9.75 -8.18
C ALA A 213 3.61 9.65 -7.62
N ASN A 214 3.14 10.75 -7.03
CA ASN A 214 1.81 10.85 -6.44
C ASN A 214 0.69 10.68 -7.49
N VAL A 215 0.81 11.38 -8.61
CA VAL A 215 -0.16 11.29 -9.71
C VAL A 215 -0.11 9.89 -10.36
N GLY A 216 1.05 9.23 -10.39
CA GLY A 216 1.18 7.84 -10.83
C GLY A 216 0.44 6.83 -9.95
N ILE A 217 0.53 6.96 -8.63
CA ILE A 217 -0.26 6.16 -7.68
C ILE A 217 -1.76 6.46 -7.83
N CYS A 218 -2.11 7.72 -8.03
CA CYS A 218 -3.47 8.14 -8.31
C CYS A 218 -4.02 7.49 -9.58
N ALA A 219 -3.26 7.51 -10.69
CA ALA A 219 -3.60 6.81 -11.93
C ALA A 219 -3.80 5.31 -11.71
N THR A 220 -3.01 4.70 -10.82
CA THR A 220 -3.16 3.29 -10.47
C THR A 220 -4.46 3.01 -9.73
N GLY A 221 -4.79 3.82 -8.71
CA GLY A 221 -6.04 3.68 -7.96
C GLY A 221 -7.29 3.83 -8.84
N PHE A 222 -7.34 4.89 -9.65
CA PHE A 222 -8.46 5.10 -10.58
C PHE A 222 -8.50 4.05 -11.68
N GLY A 223 -7.35 3.66 -12.23
CA GLY A 223 -7.25 2.65 -13.27
C GLY A 223 -7.84 1.30 -12.82
N PHE A 224 -7.42 0.79 -11.66
CA PHE A 224 -7.97 -0.45 -11.11
C PHE A 224 -9.47 -0.33 -10.79
N ALA A 225 -9.91 0.81 -10.24
CA ALA A 225 -11.33 1.05 -9.99
C ALA A 225 -12.17 1.00 -11.27
N ILE A 226 -11.72 1.63 -12.35
CA ILE A 226 -12.44 1.71 -13.64
C ILE A 226 -12.45 0.36 -14.37
N LEU A 227 -11.31 -0.34 -14.37
CA LEU A 227 -11.14 -1.64 -15.04
C LEU A 227 -11.95 -2.73 -14.32
N GLY A 228 -11.99 -2.69 -12.98
CA GLY A 228 -12.77 -3.61 -12.15
C GLY A 228 -14.20 -3.19 -11.82
N TRP A 229 -14.67 -2.05 -12.35
CA TRP A 229 -15.95 -1.43 -11.93
C TRP A 229 -17.17 -2.34 -12.11
N SER A 230 -17.18 -3.18 -13.14
CA SER A 230 -18.30 -4.08 -13.45
C SER A 230 -18.29 -5.39 -12.66
N VAL A 231 -17.16 -5.76 -12.04
CA VAL A 231 -16.97 -7.05 -11.36
C VAL A 231 -16.82 -6.92 -9.84
N ASN A 232 -16.56 -5.71 -9.35
CA ASN A 232 -16.41 -5.39 -7.94
C ASN A 232 -17.60 -4.55 -7.45
N SER A 233 -17.92 -4.63 -6.15
CA SER A 233 -18.88 -3.72 -5.55
C SER A 233 -18.42 -2.26 -5.67
N HIS A 234 -19.34 -1.29 -5.70
CA HIS A 234 -18.97 0.13 -5.76
C HIS A 234 -18.06 0.52 -4.59
N GLY A 235 -18.33 0.03 -3.37
CA GLY A 235 -17.47 0.30 -2.21
C GLY A 235 -16.04 -0.23 -2.40
N THR A 236 -15.91 -1.45 -2.90
CA THR A 236 -14.61 -2.07 -3.22
C THR A 236 -13.87 -1.31 -4.33
N SER A 237 -14.59 -0.84 -5.35
CA SER A 237 -14.00 -0.02 -6.42
C SER A 237 -13.52 1.33 -5.90
N LEU A 238 -14.30 2.00 -5.04
CA LEU A 238 -13.90 3.27 -4.40
C LEU A 238 -12.69 3.10 -3.47
N ALA A 239 -12.57 1.95 -2.78
CA ALA A 239 -11.46 1.67 -1.87
C ALA A 239 -10.08 1.72 -2.56
N HIS A 240 -10.00 1.50 -3.88
CA HIS A 240 -8.75 1.56 -4.64
C HIS A 240 -8.09 2.94 -4.65
N PHE A 241 -8.87 4.02 -4.76
CA PHE A 241 -8.32 5.37 -4.87
C PHE A 241 -8.56 6.23 -3.62
N ILE A 242 -9.61 5.92 -2.85
CA ILE A 242 -9.88 6.60 -1.57
C ILE A 242 -8.99 6.02 -0.45
N GLY A 243 -8.85 4.68 -0.44
CA GLY A 243 -8.12 3.94 0.58
C GLY A 243 -6.68 3.67 0.19
N SER A 244 -6.46 2.60 -0.59
CA SER A 244 -5.14 2.28 -1.13
C SER A 244 -5.26 1.34 -2.33
N PRO A 245 -4.54 1.60 -3.43
CA PRO A 245 -4.50 0.66 -4.57
C PRO A 245 -3.91 -0.70 -4.19
N LYS A 246 -3.17 -0.77 -3.07
CA LYS A 246 -2.51 -2.00 -2.58
C LYS A 246 -3.46 -3.18 -2.39
N ILE A 247 -4.77 -2.93 -2.27
CA ILE A 247 -5.80 -3.97 -2.29
C ILE A 247 -5.73 -4.88 -3.53
N SER A 248 -5.23 -4.37 -4.67
CA SER A 248 -5.07 -5.11 -5.93
C SER A 248 -3.75 -5.87 -6.03
N MET A 249 -2.90 -5.86 -5.00
CA MET A 249 -1.64 -6.60 -5.01
C MET A 249 -1.84 -8.10 -5.37
N PRO A 250 -2.82 -8.84 -4.79
CA PRO A 250 -3.02 -10.24 -5.14
C PRO A 250 -3.48 -10.44 -6.59
N VAL A 251 -4.24 -9.49 -7.14
CA VAL A 251 -4.67 -9.50 -8.55
C VAL A 251 -3.46 -9.42 -9.48
N VAL A 252 -2.53 -8.50 -9.19
CA VAL A 252 -1.34 -8.29 -10.01
C VAL A 252 -0.41 -9.50 -9.95
N VAL A 253 -0.20 -10.08 -8.76
CA VAL A 253 0.61 -11.29 -8.61
C VAL A 253 -0.01 -12.47 -9.37
N LYS A 254 -1.35 -12.58 -9.37
CA LYS A 254 -2.07 -13.63 -10.10
C LYS A 254 -1.98 -13.43 -11.62
N ASN A 255 -2.11 -12.21 -12.11
CA ASN A 255 -2.05 -11.87 -13.53
C ASN A 255 -1.32 -10.52 -13.74
N PRO A 256 0.01 -10.55 -13.98
CA PRO A 256 0.79 -9.32 -14.18
C PRO A 256 0.38 -8.49 -15.41
N LYS A 257 -0.35 -9.08 -16.38
CA LYS A 257 -0.83 -8.33 -17.55
C LYS A 257 -1.79 -7.21 -17.17
N THR A 258 -2.44 -7.31 -16.01
CA THR A 258 -3.32 -6.26 -15.44
C THR A 258 -2.60 -4.93 -15.26
N LEU A 259 -1.27 -4.92 -15.18
CA LEU A 259 -0.45 -3.72 -15.08
C LEU A 259 -0.32 -2.94 -16.38
N ILE A 260 -0.51 -3.54 -17.54
CA ILE A 260 -0.23 -2.88 -18.82
C ILE A 260 -1.09 -1.62 -19.00
N PRO A 261 -2.43 -1.67 -18.82
CA PRO A 261 -3.27 -0.46 -18.89
C PRO A 261 -2.88 0.58 -17.84
N ILE A 262 -2.49 0.11 -16.66
CA ILE A 262 -2.12 0.95 -15.51
C ILE A 262 -0.82 1.71 -15.77
N ILE A 263 0.19 1.03 -16.33
CA ILE A 263 1.48 1.63 -16.70
C ILE A 263 1.26 2.72 -17.76
N CYS A 264 0.44 2.45 -18.77
CA CYS A 264 0.11 3.44 -19.80
C CYS A 264 -0.62 4.66 -19.20
N SER A 265 -1.60 4.42 -18.32
CA SER A 265 -2.32 5.49 -17.62
C SER A 265 -1.38 6.32 -16.75
N ALA A 266 -0.50 5.68 -15.98
CA ALA A 266 0.47 6.35 -15.12
C ALA A 266 1.49 7.17 -15.92
N ALA A 267 1.94 6.67 -17.08
CA ALA A 267 2.85 7.40 -17.96
C ALA A 267 2.21 8.69 -18.48
N CYS A 268 0.98 8.64 -18.98
CA CYS A 268 0.25 9.82 -19.45
C CYS A 268 -0.02 10.81 -18.31
N CYS A 269 -0.39 10.31 -17.12
CA CYS A 269 -0.51 11.11 -15.91
C CYS A 269 0.82 11.77 -15.49
N GLY A 270 1.97 11.12 -15.70
CA GLY A 270 3.29 11.70 -15.48
C GLY A 270 3.59 12.90 -16.39
N VAL A 271 3.15 12.84 -17.66
CA VAL A 271 3.23 14.00 -18.58
C VAL A 271 2.38 15.15 -18.06
N VAL A 272 1.16 14.87 -17.62
CA VAL A 272 0.25 15.88 -17.04
C VAL A 272 0.86 16.50 -15.77
N ALA A 273 1.47 15.69 -14.91
CA ALA A 273 2.15 16.17 -13.71
C ALA A 273 3.32 17.13 -14.04
N TYR A 274 4.07 16.85 -15.11
CA TYR A 274 5.11 17.74 -15.62
C TYR A 274 4.54 19.06 -16.15
N ILE A 275 3.52 19.02 -17.02
CA ILE A 275 2.91 20.21 -17.64
C ILE A 275 2.41 21.20 -16.58
N PHE A 276 1.75 20.69 -15.54
CA PHE A 276 1.19 21.50 -14.47
C PHE A 276 2.14 21.70 -13.28
N ASN A 277 3.38 21.21 -13.37
CA ASN A 277 4.39 21.30 -12.34
C ASN A 277 3.89 20.90 -10.94
N VAL A 278 3.27 19.72 -10.84
CA VAL A 278 2.68 19.21 -9.59
C VAL A 278 3.77 19.03 -8.54
N GLN A 279 3.53 19.52 -7.34
CA GLN A 279 4.46 19.45 -6.23
C GLN A 279 4.06 18.38 -5.21
N GLY A 280 5.04 17.88 -4.48
CA GLY A 280 4.81 16.94 -3.39
C GLY A 280 5.93 16.92 -2.35
N THR A 281 5.67 16.24 -1.24
CA THR A 281 6.63 15.94 -0.17
C THR A 281 7.02 14.46 -0.21
N PRO A 282 8.09 14.07 0.51
CA PRO A 282 8.44 12.66 0.69
C PRO A 282 7.27 11.84 1.25
N MET A 283 6.48 12.44 2.16
CA MET A 283 5.30 11.80 2.71
C MET A 283 4.22 11.60 1.64
N SER A 284 3.90 12.62 0.83
CA SER A 284 2.79 12.53 -0.11
C SER A 284 3.06 11.59 -1.30
N ALA A 285 4.32 11.45 -1.72
CA ALA A 285 4.71 10.66 -2.90
C ALA A 285 4.21 9.21 -2.88
N GLY A 286 3.99 8.63 -1.69
CA GLY A 286 3.55 7.25 -1.52
C GLY A 286 2.04 7.04 -1.34
N PHE A 287 1.22 8.09 -1.30
CA PHE A 287 -0.22 7.97 -0.99
C PHE A 287 -1.16 8.15 -2.19
N GLY A 288 -0.77 8.89 -3.22
CA GLY A 288 -1.65 9.16 -4.36
C GLY A 288 -2.86 10.02 -3.98
N PHE A 289 -4.02 9.60 -4.48
CA PHE A 289 -5.31 10.22 -4.14
C PHE A 289 -5.80 9.86 -2.74
N SER A 290 -5.25 8.81 -2.13
CA SER A 290 -5.71 8.27 -0.86
C SER A 290 -5.80 9.37 0.17
N GLY A 291 -6.99 9.58 0.74
CA GLY A 291 -7.16 10.59 1.76
C GLY A 291 -7.06 12.05 1.32
N LEU A 292 -7.03 12.29 0.01
CA LEU A 292 -6.66 13.58 -0.58
C LEU A 292 -5.25 14.05 -0.18
N VAL A 293 -4.38 13.16 0.32
CA VAL A 293 -3.00 13.49 0.72
C VAL A 293 -2.24 14.14 -0.42
N GLY A 294 -2.32 13.57 -1.64
CA GLY A 294 -1.67 14.16 -2.79
C GLY A 294 -2.25 15.51 -3.23
N PRO A 295 -3.55 15.59 -3.51
CA PRO A 295 -4.21 16.85 -3.86
C PRO A 295 -3.95 18.00 -2.87
N ILE A 296 -4.14 17.76 -1.56
CA ILE A 296 -4.00 18.78 -0.52
C ILE A 296 -2.54 19.21 -0.40
N ASN A 297 -1.60 18.27 -0.41
CA ASN A 297 -0.19 18.60 -0.33
C ASN A 297 0.31 19.36 -1.57
N ASN A 298 -0.21 19.04 -2.76
CA ASN A 298 0.06 19.83 -3.96
C ASN A 298 -0.43 21.28 -3.80
N LEU A 299 -1.66 21.49 -3.31
CA LEU A 299 -2.23 22.83 -3.10
C LEU A 299 -1.43 23.65 -2.07
N ASN A 300 -0.94 23.01 -1.01
CA ASN A 300 -0.11 23.65 0.01
C ASN A 300 1.27 24.08 -0.51
N LEU A 301 1.79 23.38 -1.53
CA LEU A 301 3.12 23.64 -2.11
C LEU A 301 3.07 24.45 -3.41
N ALA A 302 1.90 24.52 -4.05
CA ALA A 302 1.71 25.26 -5.29
C ALA A 302 1.99 26.75 -5.09
N LYS A 303 2.69 27.36 -6.05
CA LYS A 303 2.88 28.82 -6.05
C LYS A 303 1.51 29.50 -6.12
N GLY A 304 1.25 30.45 -5.21
CA GLY A 304 -0.06 31.10 -5.08
C GLY A 304 -1.07 30.33 -4.22
N GLY A 305 -0.68 29.20 -3.61
CA GLY A 305 -1.47 28.47 -2.62
C GLY A 305 -2.83 28.01 -3.13
N TRP A 306 -3.86 28.15 -2.30
CA TRP A 306 -5.23 27.70 -2.55
C TRP A 306 -6.03 28.66 -3.47
N SER A 307 -5.44 29.07 -4.59
CA SER A 307 -6.15 29.84 -5.61
C SER A 307 -7.15 28.96 -6.36
N LEU A 308 -8.22 29.57 -6.90
CA LEU A 308 -9.21 28.86 -7.73
C LEU A 308 -8.54 28.13 -8.91
N ALA A 309 -7.53 28.76 -9.53
CA ALA A 309 -6.75 28.16 -10.60
C ALA A 309 -6.03 26.89 -10.14
N ASN A 310 -5.35 26.93 -8.99
CA ASN A 310 -4.63 25.76 -8.45
C ASN A 310 -5.59 24.64 -8.03
N ILE A 311 -6.79 24.97 -7.54
CA ILE A 311 -7.84 23.98 -7.24
C ILE A 311 -8.30 23.29 -8.52
N LEU A 312 -8.59 24.04 -9.58
CA LEU A 312 -9.00 23.48 -10.87
C LEU A 312 -7.90 22.61 -11.49
N ILE A 313 -6.63 23.06 -11.44
CA ILE A 313 -5.48 22.27 -11.88
C ILE A 313 -5.37 20.99 -11.06
N THR A 314 -5.50 21.07 -9.73
CA THR A 314 -5.39 19.90 -8.86
C THR A 314 -6.50 18.88 -9.16
N ILE A 315 -7.74 19.32 -9.35
CA ILE A 315 -8.85 18.45 -9.76
C ILE A 315 -8.56 17.82 -11.13
N LEU A 316 -8.04 18.61 -12.08
CA LEU A 316 -7.69 18.12 -13.40
C LEU A 316 -6.62 17.03 -13.32
N VAL A 317 -5.58 17.23 -12.52
CA VAL A 317 -4.44 16.30 -12.47
C VAL A 317 -4.73 15.05 -11.61
N TYR A 318 -5.45 15.19 -10.50
CA TYR A 318 -5.68 14.08 -9.56
C TYR A 318 -7.05 13.39 -9.71
N ALA A 319 -7.97 13.91 -10.52
CA ALA A 319 -9.25 13.25 -10.77
C ALA A 319 -9.52 13.11 -12.28
N VAL A 320 -9.54 14.22 -13.02
CA VAL A 320 -9.96 14.18 -14.43
C VAL A 320 -9.00 13.37 -15.29
N ALA A 321 -7.70 13.68 -15.26
CA ALA A 321 -6.70 12.99 -16.09
C ALA A 321 -6.61 11.48 -15.77
N PRO A 322 -6.49 11.04 -14.50
CA PRO A 322 -6.54 9.62 -14.13
C PRO A 322 -7.80 8.90 -14.62
N VAL A 323 -8.97 9.53 -14.50
CA VAL A 323 -10.24 8.94 -14.94
C VAL A 323 -10.30 8.84 -16.47
N VAL A 324 -9.95 9.91 -17.17
CA VAL A 324 -9.95 9.95 -18.64
C VAL A 324 -8.99 8.91 -19.21
N PHE A 325 -7.74 8.88 -18.73
CA PHE A 325 -6.77 7.87 -19.18
C PHE A 325 -7.20 6.45 -18.79
N GLY A 326 -7.79 6.26 -17.60
CA GLY A 326 -8.35 4.98 -17.18
C GLY A 326 -9.41 4.44 -18.16
N PHE A 327 -10.34 5.28 -18.63
CA PHE A 327 -11.33 4.90 -19.63
C PHE A 327 -10.72 4.66 -21.02
N ILE A 328 -9.78 5.51 -21.46
CA ILE A 328 -9.07 5.34 -22.74
C ILE A 328 -8.35 3.99 -22.77
N PHE A 329 -7.60 3.66 -21.73
CA PHE A 329 -6.84 2.42 -21.67
C PHE A 329 -7.70 1.19 -21.38
N LYS A 330 -8.83 1.34 -20.68
CA LYS A 330 -9.87 0.30 -20.64
C LYS A 330 -10.36 -0.03 -22.05
N PHE A 331 -10.79 0.97 -22.82
CA PHE A 331 -11.26 0.74 -24.19
C PHE A 331 -10.19 0.11 -25.07
N LEU A 332 -8.95 0.58 -24.98
CA LEU A 332 -7.85 0.06 -25.80
C LEU A 332 -7.51 -1.40 -25.44
N PHE A 333 -7.30 -1.71 -24.16
CA PHE A 333 -6.76 -3.01 -23.75
C PHE A 333 -7.81 -4.08 -23.46
N VAL A 334 -9.02 -3.68 -23.06
CA VAL A 334 -10.15 -4.59 -22.83
C VAL A 334 -10.94 -4.78 -24.13
N ASP A 335 -11.46 -3.69 -24.71
CA ASP A 335 -12.46 -3.78 -25.79
C ASP A 335 -11.84 -3.95 -27.19
N LYS A 336 -10.66 -3.38 -27.44
CA LYS A 336 -9.99 -3.46 -28.75
C LYS A 336 -8.97 -4.59 -28.81
N LEU A 337 -7.96 -4.57 -27.93
CA LEU A 337 -6.85 -5.51 -27.97
C LEU A 337 -7.13 -6.83 -27.24
N HIS A 338 -8.17 -6.89 -26.40
CA HIS A 338 -8.54 -8.08 -25.61
C HIS A 338 -7.36 -8.69 -24.83
N LEU A 339 -6.43 -7.84 -24.38
CA LEU A 339 -5.20 -8.26 -23.71
C LEU A 339 -5.48 -8.62 -22.24
N VAL A 340 -6.49 -7.97 -21.65
CA VAL A 340 -7.00 -8.20 -20.29
C VAL A 340 -8.53 -8.21 -20.31
N SER A 341 -9.12 -8.95 -19.37
CA SER A 341 -10.57 -9.00 -19.12
C SER A 341 -10.94 -8.18 -17.90
N THR A 342 -12.19 -7.70 -17.82
CA THR A 342 -12.70 -7.06 -16.59
C THR A 342 -12.65 -8.01 -15.38
N ASP A 343 -12.82 -9.32 -15.59
CA ASP A 343 -12.71 -10.34 -14.53
C ASP A 343 -11.29 -10.49 -13.98
N ASP A 344 -10.26 -10.09 -14.73
CA ASP A 344 -8.89 -10.08 -14.22
C ASP A 344 -8.74 -9.09 -13.05
N TYR A 345 -9.61 -8.07 -12.97
CA TYR A 345 -9.59 -7.02 -11.94
C TYR A 345 -10.50 -7.32 -10.75
N ARG A 346 -11.08 -8.52 -10.67
CA ARG A 346 -11.95 -8.93 -9.56
C ARG A 346 -11.15 -9.10 -8.27
N LEU A 347 -11.61 -8.46 -7.20
CA LEU A 347 -11.07 -8.64 -5.85
C LEU A 347 -11.87 -9.68 -5.08
N ASN A 348 -11.16 -10.48 -4.27
CA ASN A 348 -11.76 -11.41 -3.32
C ASN A 348 -11.65 -10.80 -1.93
N VAL A 349 -12.53 -9.84 -1.63
CA VAL A 349 -12.62 -9.14 -0.34
C VAL A 349 -13.89 -9.56 0.38
#